data_AF-A0A964PF53-F1
#
_entry.id   AF-A0A964PF53-F1
#
_cell.length_a   1.000
_cell.length_b   1.000
_cell.length_c   1.000
_cell.angle_alpha   90.00
_cell.angle_beta   90.00
_cell.angle_gamma   90.00
#
_symmetry.space_group_name_H-M   'P 1'
#
loop_
_entity.id
_entity.type
_entity.pdbx_description
1 polymer ?
#
loop_
_entity_poly.entity_id
_entity_poly.type
_entity_poly.pdbx_seq_one_letter_code
_entity_poly.pdbx_strand_id
1 'polypeptide(L)'
;MATPTRRRFLQAAVGAALPFVADAAQDPPASADQALLAIARLRFKHLTEEQLKAVGGSLRIGLAGAEILKRVRLEPTDEPATVFVADPVE
;
A
#
# COMPACT_ATOMS: atom_id res chain seq x y z
N MET A 1 7.05 26.70 -32.46
CA MET A 1 6.32 25.62 -31.76
C MET A 1 6.16 26.06 -30.31
N ALA A 2 4.93 26.31 -29.84
CA ALA A 2 4.70 26.88 -28.52
C ALA A 2 4.94 25.84 -27.42
N THR A 3 5.91 26.09 -26.54
CA THR A 3 6.28 25.17 -25.45
C THR A 3 5.13 25.05 -24.44
N PRO A 4 4.57 23.86 -24.20
CA PRO A 4 3.45 23.69 -23.28
C PRO A 4 3.89 23.97 -21.83
N THR A 5 3.27 24.96 -21.20
CA THR A 5 3.61 25.40 -19.83
C THR A 5 3.03 24.42 -18.79
N ARG A 6 3.79 24.13 -17.72
CA ARG A 6 3.45 23.19 -16.62
C ARG A 6 2.00 23.30 -16.11
N ARG A 7 1.44 24.50 -16.11
CA ARG A 7 0.07 24.79 -15.64
C ARG A 7 -1.02 24.08 -16.46
N ARG A 8 -0.80 23.88 -17.77
CA ARG A 8 -1.74 23.15 -18.64
C ARG A 8 -1.67 21.62 -18.45
N PHE A 9 -0.49 21.10 -18.13
CA PHE A 9 -0.33 19.68 -17.78
C PHE A 9 -1.07 19.30 -16.50
N LEU A 10 -0.98 20.14 -15.46
CA LEU A 10 -1.69 19.90 -14.20
C LEU A 10 -3.21 19.93 -14.36
N GLN A 11 -3.74 20.84 -15.19
CA GLN A 11 -5.18 20.90 -15.46
C GLN A 11 -5.70 19.67 -16.21
N ALA A 12 -4.93 19.13 -17.17
CA ALA A 12 -5.29 17.91 -17.88
C ALA A 12 -5.22 16.67 -16.98
N ALA A 13 -4.25 16.60 -16.07
CA ALA A 13 -4.10 15.49 -15.13
C ALA A 13 -5.25 15.42 -14.11
N VAL A 14 -5.73 16.56 -13.62
CA VAL A 14 -6.87 16.60 -12.68
C VAL A 14 -8.18 16.22 -13.39
N GLY A 15 -8.38 16.66 -14.64
CA GLY A 15 -9.56 16.32 -15.45
C GLY A 15 -9.66 14.82 -15.79
N ALA A 16 -8.52 14.17 -16.04
CA ALA A 16 -8.46 12.75 -16.40
C ALA A 16 -8.56 11.80 -15.19
N ALA A 17 -8.22 12.27 -13.99
CA ALA A 17 -8.28 11.46 -12.76
C ALA A 17 -9.68 11.45 -12.10
N LEU A 18 -10.52 12.45 -12.37
CA LEU A 18 -11.87 12.58 -11.78
C LEU A 18 -12.78 11.35 -11.96
N PRO A 19 -12.89 10.71 -13.14
CA PRO A 19 -13.79 9.57 -13.29
C PRO A 19 -13.30 8.31 -12.54
N PHE A 20 -11.99 8.16 -12.30
CA PHE A 20 -11.45 7.03 -11.53
C PHE A 20 -11.62 7.19 -10.01
N VAL A 21 -11.78 8.42 -9.51
CA VAL A 21 -12.03 8.69 -8.08
C VAL A 21 -13.51 8.57 -7.74
N ALA A 22 -14.40 8.87 -8.69
CA ALA A 22 -15.85 8.82 -8.48
C ALA A 22 -16.40 7.38 -8.29
N ASP A 23 -15.78 6.40 -8.96
CA ASP A 23 -16.17 4.98 -8.86
C ASP A 23 -15.67 4.32 -7.56
N ALA A 24 -14.58 4.82 -6.98
CA ALA A 24 -14.01 4.32 -5.73
C ALA A 24 -14.77 4.78 -4.46
N ALA A 25 -15.79 5.63 -4.62
CA ALA A 25 -16.49 6.27 -3.50
C ALA A 25 -17.80 5.58 -3.06
N GLN A 26 -18.23 4.51 -3.74
CA GLN A 26 -19.53 3.88 -3.47
C GLN A 26 -19.49 2.71 -2.50
N ASP A 27 -18.33 2.09 -2.29
CA ASP A 27 -18.19 1.05 -1.28
C ASP A 27 -17.71 1.66 0.05
N PRO A 28 -18.30 1.29 1.20
CA PRO A 28 -17.74 1.67 2.49
C PRO A 28 -16.28 1.20 2.53
N PRO A 29 -15.35 2.02 3.08
CA PRO A 29 -13.95 1.65 3.11
C PRO A 29 -13.82 0.30 3.81
N ALA A 30 -13.34 -0.69 3.07
CA ALA A 30 -13.13 -2.03 3.59
C ALA A 30 -12.32 -1.92 4.88
N SER A 31 -12.71 -2.66 5.92
CA SER A 31 -11.89 -2.70 7.13
C SER A 31 -10.48 -3.16 6.77
N ALA A 32 -9.47 -2.76 7.55
CA ALA A 32 -8.09 -3.14 7.27
C ALA A 32 -7.92 -4.66 7.11
N ASP A 33 -8.66 -5.44 7.92
CA ASP A 33 -8.73 -6.90 7.81
C ASP A 33 -9.30 -7.37 6.47
N GLN A 34 -10.38 -6.74 6.00
CA GLN A 34 -11.00 -7.07 4.70
C GLN A 34 -10.08 -6.71 3.53
N ALA A 35 -9.41 -5.56 3.60
CA ALA A 35 -8.45 -5.13 2.59
C ALA A 35 -7.26 -6.10 2.51
N LEU A 36 -6.69 -6.50 3.65
CA LEU A 36 -5.59 -7.46 3.71
C LEU A 36 -6.01 -8.86 3.21
N LEU A 37 -7.22 -9.30 3.56
CA LEU A 37 -7.75 -10.58 3.05
C LEU A 37 -7.96 -10.54 1.53
N ALA A 38 -8.42 -9.41 0.99
CA ALA A 38 -8.57 -9.23 -0.47
C ALA A 38 -7.21 -9.30 -1.19
N ILE A 39 -6.17 -8.68 -0.62
CA ILE A 39 -4.79 -8.79 -1.14
C ILE A 39 -4.32 -10.25 -1.08
N ALA A 40 -4.56 -10.95 0.02
CA ALA A 40 -4.20 -12.37 0.16
C ALA A 40 -4.89 -13.24 -0.90
N ARG A 41 -6.18 -13.03 -1.15
CA ARG A 41 -6.93 -13.71 -2.23
C ARG A 41 -6.35 -13.43 -3.61
N LEU A 42 -6.00 -12.17 -3.89
CA LEU A 42 -5.43 -11.77 -5.18
C LEU A 42 -4.05 -12.42 -5.41
N ARG A 43 -3.22 -12.47 -4.36
CA ARG A 43 -1.84 -12.96 -4.44
C ARG A 43 -1.75 -14.48 -4.40
N PHE A 44 -2.59 -15.13 -3.60
CA PHE A 44 -2.53 -16.56 -3.31
C PHE A 44 -3.78 -17.28 -3.82
N LYS A 45 -3.91 -17.36 -5.15
CA LYS A 45 -5.08 -17.95 -5.84
C LYS A 45 -5.30 -19.45 -5.59
N HIS A 46 -4.32 -20.14 -5.00
CA HIS A 46 -4.36 -21.58 -4.75
C HIS A 46 -4.89 -21.93 -3.35
N LEU A 47 -5.12 -20.94 -2.49
CA LEU A 47 -5.62 -21.19 -1.14
C LEU A 47 -7.10 -21.55 -1.16
N THR A 48 -7.48 -22.52 -0.35
CA THR A 48 -8.89 -22.83 -0.08
C THR A 48 -9.51 -21.77 0.84
N GLU A 49 -10.83 -21.69 0.91
CA GLU A 49 -11.51 -20.75 1.81
C GLU A 49 -11.18 -21.02 3.30
N GLU A 50 -10.98 -22.29 3.68
CA GLU A 50 -10.55 -22.64 5.05
C GLU A 50 -9.14 -22.11 5.35
N GLN A 51 -8.22 -22.25 4.39
CA GLN A 51 -6.86 -21.71 4.50
C GLN A 51 -6.88 -20.18 4.54
N LEU A 52 -7.70 -19.53 3.71
CA LEU A 52 -7.89 -18.07 3.73
C LEU A 52 -8.46 -17.60 5.07
N LYS A 53 -9.38 -18.34 5.69
CA LYS A 53 -9.87 -18.04 7.04
C LYS A 53 -8.77 -18.12 8.09
N ALA A 54 -7.90 -19.13 8.01
CA ALA A 54 -6.74 -19.25 8.89
C ALA A 54 -5.77 -18.07 8.70
N VAL A 55 -5.47 -17.70 7.44
CA VAL A 55 -4.67 -16.51 7.10
C VAL A 55 -5.30 -15.24 7.67
N GLY A 56 -6.62 -15.09 7.57
CA GLY A 56 -7.36 -13.96 8.16
C GLY A 56 -7.24 -13.86 9.68
N GLY A 57 -7.01 -14.98 10.38
CA GLY A 57 -6.67 -14.99 11.81
C GLY A 57 -5.26 -14.46 12.07
N SER A 58 -4.27 -14.93 11.31
CA SER A 58 -2.88 -14.48 11.43
C SER A 58 -2.71 -13.01 11.04
N LEU A 59 -3.44 -12.53 10.03
CA LEU A 59 -3.41 -11.12 9.60
C LEU A 59 -3.83 -10.17 10.71
N ARG A 60 -4.85 -10.52 11.50
CA ARG A 60 -5.30 -9.72 12.65
C ARG A 60 -4.22 -9.57 13.72
N ILE A 61 -3.49 -10.65 14.00
CA ILE A 61 -2.36 -10.63 14.93
C ILE A 61 -1.23 -9.75 14.39
N GLY A 62 -0.89 -9.91 13.10
CA GLY A 62 0.10 -9.08 12.43
C GLY A 62 -0.26 -7.59 12.44
N LEU A 63 -1.53 -7.25 12.27
CA LEU A 63 -2.03 -5.88 12.31
C LEU A 63 -1.88 -5.28 13.71
N ALA A 64 -2.22 -6.02 14.76
CA ALA A 64 -1.96 -5.58 16.13
C ALA A 64 -0.46 -5.31 16.38
N GLY A 65 0.42 -6.18 15.86
CA GLY A 65 1.87 -5.96 15.92
C GLY A 65 2.32 -4.71 15.15
N ALA A 66 1.77 -4.48 13.97
CA ALA A 66 2.06 -3.29 13.16
C ALA A 66 1.63 -2.00 13.87
N GLU A 67 0.47 -2.00 14.55
CA GLU A 67 0.02 -0.85 15.35
C GLU A 67 0.95 -0.55 16.54
N ILE A 68 1.62 -1.58 17.08
CA ILE A 68 2.67 -1.38 18.09
C ILE A 68 3.91 -0.76 17.45
N LEU A 69 4.35 -1.27 16.29
CA LEU A 69 5.53 -0.77 15.58
C LEU A 69 5.38 0.69 15.13
N LYS A 70 4.18 1.13 14.76
CA LYS A 70 3.89 2.54 14.41
C LYS A 70 4.20 3.53 15.54
N ARG A 71 4.24 3.06 16.79
CA ARG A 71 4.54 3.91 17.96
C ARG A 71 6.04 4.11 18.15
N VAL A 72 6.87 3.34 17.46
CA VAL A 72 8.32 3.53 17.46
C VAL A 72 8.60 4.82 16.69
N ARG A 73 9.16 5.80 17.39
CA ARG A 73 9.62 7.03 16.76
C ARG A 73 10.92 6.74 16.02
N LEU A 74 10.90 7.00 14.72
CA LEU A 74 12.07 6.90 13.85
C LEU A 74 12.54 8.31 13.53
N GLU A 75 13.84 8.53 13.64
CA GLU A 75 14.51 9.72 13.14
C GLU A 75 14.95 9.47 11.68
N PRO A 76 15.09 10.51 10.83
CA PRO A 76 15.48 10.32 9.43
C PRO A 76 16.84 9.65 9.22
N THR A 77 17.68 9.67 10.26
CA THR A 77 19.00 9.03 10.30
C THR A 77 18.95 7.57 10.75
N ASP A 78 17.78 7.07 11.14
CA ASP A 78 17.64 5.66 11.52
C ASP A 78 17.69 4.81 10.26
N GLU A 79 18.82 4.11 10.13
CA GLU A 79 19.06 3.22 9.00
C GLU A 79 18.46 1.83 9.25
N PRO A 80 18.06 1.12 8.17
CA PRO A 80 17.61 -0.26 8.32
C PRO A 80 18.78 -1.13 8.83
N ALA A 81 18.45 -2.16 9.61
CA ALA A 81 19.43 -3.09 10.18
C ALA A 81 20.34 -3.76 9.14
N THR A 82 19.92 -3.77 7.87
CA THR A 82 20.74 -4.22 6.75
C THR A 82 20.54 -3.28 5.57
N VAL A 83 21.65 -2.77 5.05
CA VAL A 83 21.72 -1.96 3.82
C VAL A 83 22.53 -2.74 2.80
N PHE A 84 22.02 -2.86 1.56
CA PHE A 84 22.81 -3.40 0.47
C PHE A 84 23.66 -2.28 -0.14
N VAL A 85 24.99 -2.47 -0.16
CA VAL A 85 25.93 -1.56 -0.81
C VAL A 85 26.48 -2.28 -2.04
N ALA A 86 26.30 -1.66 -3.22
CA ALA A 86 26.59 -2.29 -4.50
C ALA A 86 28.09 -2.52 -4.74
N ASP A 87 28.94 -1.66 -4.17
CA ASP A 87 30.39 -1.75 -4.29
C ASP A 87 31.01 -1.73 -2.88
N PRO A 88 31.67 -2.81 -2.42
CA PRO A 88 32.49 -2.74 -1.22
C PRO A 88 33.65 -1.78 -1.50
N VAL A 89 33.83 -0.79 -0.62
CA VAL A 89 35.00 0.10 -0.68
C VAL A 89 36.22 -0.76 -0.36
N GLU A 90 37.12 -0.93 -1.33
CA GLU A 90 38.47 -1.49 -1.13
C GLU A 90 39.33 -0.56 -0.27
#